data_AF-A0A8I2YDN1-F1
#
_entry.id   AF-A0A8I2YDN1-F1
#
_cell.length_a   1.000
_cell.length_b   1.000
_cell.length_c   1.000
_cell.angle_alpha   90.00
_cell.angle_beta   90.00
_cell.angle_gamma   90.00
#
_symmetry.space_group_name_H-M   'P 1'
#
loop_
_entity.id
_entity.type
_entity.pdbx_description
1 polymer ?
#
loop_
_entity_poly.entity_id
_entity_poly.type
_entity_poly.pdbx_seq_one_letter_code
_entity_poly.pdbx_strand_id
1 'polypeptide(L)'
;MLSCGLAITFLLPSAFVSLPAARLETLPPRVRLRIVSSGCFHNFVFLCLLLLLSAALSKASFTPIWVLFQDASALGKVVIGVDYDLPLATHLPVGTLITEIDDFSMAATSLDDPWDHYLLSPFSGYLQGWCASESLQNKASAPSCASIGAYSCFISKADEAEQYELDPIDIFTGNLARCNSSTECASSSSCVVPRRDQQLVRISVLRNYGSTSIEDTVVWKGPKEEIWEQVQVGNLRPRFPFVSYKLPRLASAFFEYMKIANLSLYLVNMLPIAALDGHQSLAALLQLFYGRVSEGVESIDLEALNNSARVSREGNVQRACGTFLSSLALFLIALCGLLGIINWAKK
;
A
#
# COMPACT_ATOMS: atom_id res chain seq x y z
N MET A 1 -9.93 26.33 35.22
CA MET A 1 -9.51 24.93 35.45
C MET A 1 -9.14 24.35 34.09
N LEU A 2 -8.00 23.68 33.98
CA LEU A 2 -7.70 22.86 32.80
C LEU A 2 -8.58 21.61 32.91
N SER A 3 -9.33 21.30 31.87
CA SER A 3 -10.10 20.06 31.77
C SER A 3 -9.67 19.32 30.50
N CYS A 4 -9.36 18.04 30.64
CA CYS A 4 -9.17 17.13 29.51
C CYS A 4 -10.37 16.20 29.42
N GLY A 5 -10.84 15.94 28.20
CA GLY A 5 -11.99 15.10 27.96
C GLY A 5 -11.84 14.32 26.66
N LEU A 6 -12.49 13.17 26.62
CA LEU A 6 -12.66 12.37 25.41
C LEU A 6 -14.14 12.34 25.07
N ALA A 7 -14.48 12.72 23.83
CA ALA A 7 -15.84 12.71 23.33
C ALA A 7 -15.90 11.87 22.05
N ILE A 8 -16.96 11.07 21.91
CA ILE A 8 -17.26 10.33 20.69
C ILE A 8 -18.51 10.97 20.11
N THR A 9 -18.33 11.80 19.08
CA THR A 9 -19.46 12.43 18.39
C THR A 9 -19.71 11.70 17.08
N PHE A 10 -20.73 10.83 17.09
CA PHE A 10 -21.34 10.06 15.99
C PHE A 10 -20.45 9.20 15.07
N LEU A 11 -19.14 9.43 14.94
CA LEU A 11 -18.14 8.61 14.21
C LEU A 11 -16.69 9.12 14.37
N LEU A 12 -16.47 10.28 15.01
CA LEU A 12 -15.13 10.87 15.19
C LEU A 12 -14.71 10.80 16.66
N PRO A 13 -13.70 9.99 17.03
CA PRO A 13 -13.08 10.10 18.34
C PRO A 13 -12.39 11.47 18.43
N SER A 14 -12.81 12.28 19.40
CA SER A 14 -12.28 13.60 19.65
C SER A 14 -11.68 13.64 21.05
N ALA A 15 -10.41 14.03 21.14
CA ALA A 15 -9.78 14.42 22.39
C ALA A 15 -9.63 15.94 22.37
N PHE A 16 -10.05 16.60 23.44
CA PHE A 16 -9.93 18.05 23.56
C PHE A 16 -9.31 18.43 24.90
N VAL A 17 -8.55 19.52 24.87
CA VAL A 17 -8.07 20.21 26.07
C VAL A 17 -8.84 21.51 26.16
N SER A 18 -9.75 21.61 27.11
CA SER A 18 -10.49 22.84 27.36
C SER A 18 -9.62 23.79 28.16
N LEU A 19 -9.15 24.83 27.48
CA LEU A 19 -8.43 25.93 28.11
C LEU A 19 -9.44 27.00 28.58
N PRO A 20 -9.24 27.64 29.75
CA PRO A 20 -10.15 28.68 30.23
C PRO A 20 -10.19 29.88 29.28
N ALA A 21 -11.27 30.02 28.50
CA ALA A 21 -11.43 31.06 27.47
C ALA A 21 -11.20 32.48 28.03
N ALA A 22 -11.74 32.77 29.22
CA ALA A 22 -11.60 34.07 29.87
C ALA A 22 -10.13 34.47 30.16
N ARG A 23 -9.24 33.50 30.42
CA ARG A 23 -7.81 33.77 30.62
C ARG A 23 -7.04 33.85 29.31
N LEU A 24 -7.46 33.10 28.30
CA LEU A 24 -6.87 33.15 26.96
C LEU A 24 -7.15 34.47 26.26
N GLU A 25 -8.37 35.01 26.41
CA GLU A 25 -8.77 36.28 25.79
C GLU A 25 -8.00 37.48 26.35
N THR A 26 -7.55 37.43 27.61
CA THR A 26 -6.72 38.48 28.23
C THR A 26 -5.28 38.50 27.74
N LEU A 27 -4.82 37.45 27.04
CA LEU A 27 -3.44 37.38 26.58
C LEU A 27 -3.22 38.20 25.31
N PRO A 28 -2.01 38.79 25.14
CA PRO A 28 -1.63 39.44 23.89
C PRO A 28 -1.83 38.47 22.70
N PRO A 29 -2.32 38.95 21.55
CA PRO A 29 -2.67 38.08 20.42
C PRO A 29 -1.54 37.16 19.95
N ARG A 30 -0.27 37.59 20.04
CA ARG A 30 0.90 36.75 19.70
C ARG A 30 1.08 35.57 20.66
N VAL A 31 0.87 35.81 21.96
CA VAL A 31 0.99 34.77 22.99
C VAL A 31 -0.17 33.80 22.87
N ARG A 32 -1.39 34.33 22.67
CA ARG A 32 -2.59 33.52 22.42
C ARG A 32 -2.43 32.62 21.19
N LEU A 33 -1.91 33.16 20.08
CA LEU A 33 -1.67 32.40 18.86
C LEU A 33 -0.69 31.24 19.09
N ARG A 34 0.39 31.45 19.84
CA ARG A 34 1.37 30.37 20.17
C ARG A 34 0.76 29.25 20.99
N ILE A 35 -0.11 29.58 21.96
CA ILE A 35 -0.74 28.59 22.83
C ILE A 35 -1.75 27.75 22.03
N VAL A 36 -2.62 28.42 21.27
CA VAL A 36 -3.67 27.76 20.49
C VAL A 36 -3.11 26.95 19.32
N SER A 37 -2.06 27.45 18.65
CA SER A 37 -1.48 26.74 17.49
C SER A 37 -0.52 25.60 17.87
N SER A 38 -0.20 25.42 19.17
CA SER A 38 0.77 24.43 19.61
C SER A 38 0.43 23.01 19.15
N GLY A 39 -0.84 22.59 19.26
CA GLY A 39 -1.29 21.27 18.81
C GLY A 39 -1.08 21.06 17.30
N CYS A 40 -1.54 21.99 16.47
CA CYS A 40 -1.34 21.96 15.03
C CYS A 40 0.15 21.98 14.65
N PHE A 41 0.93 22.83 15.33
CA PHE A 41 2.36 22.97 15.08
C PHE A 41 3.11 21.66 15.33
N HIS A 42 2.82 20.93 16.42
CA HIS A 42 3.45 19.64 16.69
C HIS A 42 3.10 18.60 15.63
N ASN A 43 1.84 18.52 15.18
CA ASN A 43 1.44 17.61 14.10
C ASN A 43 2.17 17.92 12.79
N PHE A 44 2.30 19.21 12.45
CA PHE A 44 3.03 19.64 11.27
C PHE A 44 4.53 19.35 11.36
N VAL A 45 5.18 19.71 12.48
CA VAL A 45 6.60 19.43 12.71
C VAL A 45 6.88 17.94 12.68
N PHE A 46 6.03 17.13 13.29
CA PHE A 46 6.18 15.69 13.27
C PHE A 46 6.00 15.12 11.86
N LEU A 47 5.03 15.61 11.08
CA LEU A 47 4.91 15.28 9.66
C LEU A 47 6.19 15.65 8.89
N CYS A 48 6.73 16.85 9.07
CA CYS A 48 8.00 17.26 8.44
C CYS A 48 9.14 16.33 8.83
N LEU A 49 9.25 15.94 10.10
CA LEU A 49 10.26 14.99 10.57
C LEU A 49 10.10 13.62 9.89
N LEU A 50 8.87 13.10 9.78
CA LEU A 50 8.59 11.84 9.08
C LEU A 50 8.96 11.90 7.60
N LEU A 51 8.67 13.03 6.93
CA LEU A 51 9.03 13.23 5.52
C LEU A 51 10.54 13.31 5.34
N LEU A 52 11.24 14.06 6.19
CA LEU A 52 12.70 14.14 6.18
C LEU A 52 13.34 12.78 6.45
N LEU A 53 12.81 12.02 7.42
CA LEU A 53 13.25 10.66 7.71
C LEU A 53 13.06 9.75 6.50
N SER A 54 11.89 9.77 5.86
CA SER A 54 11.62 8.95 4.66
C SER A 54 12.53 9.30 3.49
N ALA A 55 12.82 10.60 3.28
CA ALA A 55 13.73 11.08 2.24
C ALA A 55 15.20 10.76 2.54
N ALA A 56 15.59 10.74 3.81
CA ALA A 56 16.92 10.32 4.24
C ALA A 56 17.09 8.80 4.07
N LEU A 57 16.08 8.00 4.45
CA LEU A 57 16.11 6.54 4.31
C LEU A 57 16.12 6.10 2.85
N SER A 58 15.44 6.81 1.95
CA SER A 58 15.45 6.44 0.52
C SER A 58 16.81 6.68 -0.16
N LYS A 59 17.63 7.59 0.37
CA LYS A 59 18.95 7.94 -0.19
C LYS A 59 20.13 7.31 0.54
N ALA A 60 19.95 6.93 1.80
CA ALA A 60 21.04 6.39 2.61
C ALA A 60 21.19 4.88 2.40
N SER A 61 22.38 4.44 1.98
CA SER A 61 22.75 3.01 1.96
C SER A 61 22.78 2.36 3.36
N PHE A 62 22.65 3.15 4.43
CA PHE A 62 22.70 2.72 5.84
C PHE A 62 21.32 2.69 6.51
N THR A 63 20.27 2.26 5.80
CA THR A 63 18.99 2.02 6.47
C THR A 63 19.14 0.85 7.46
N PRO A 64 18.58 0.94 8.69
CA PRO A 64 18.63 -0.15 9.68
C PRO A 64 17.98 -1.44 9.16
N ILE A 65 17.19 -1.34 8.09
CA ILE A 65 16.64 -2.48 7.39
C ILE A 65 17.73 -3.40 6.83
N TRP A 66 18.89 -2.88 6.38
CA TRP A 66 19.99 -3.72 5.87
C TRP A 66 20.67 -4.55 6.97
N VAL A 67 20.56 -4.14 8.24
CA VAL A 67 21.08 -4.92 9.37
C VAL A 67 20.19 -6.11 9.66
N LEU A 68 18.87 -5.93 9.55
CA LEU A 68 17.89 -6.97 9.86
C LEU A 68 17.49 -7.82 8.66
N PHE A 69 17.64 -7.27 7.46
CA PHE A 69 17.20 -7.86 6.20
C PHE A 69 18.33 -7.91 5.17
N GLN A 70 18.21 -8.85 4.25
CA GLN A 70 18.99 -8.93 3.04
C GLN A 70 18.07 -8.80 1.84
N ASP A 71 18.55 -8.15 0.80
CA ASP A 71 17.80 -8.04 -0.44
C ASP A 71 17.94 -9.32 -1.26
N ALA A 72 16.81 -9.91 -1.62
CA ALA A 72 16.70 -11.10 -2.47
C ALA A 72 16.13 -10.75 -3.86
N SER A 73 15.87 -9.47 -4.14
CA SER A 73 15.27 -8.98 -5.38
C SER A 73 15.99 -9.47 -6.64
N ALA A 74 17.33 -9.59 -6.60
CA ALA A 74 18.12 -10.04 -7.74
C ALA A 74 17.93 -11.53 -8.08
N LEU A 75 17.39 -12.33 -7.17
CA LEU A 75 17.20 -13.77 -7.35
C LEU A 75 15.72 -14.16 -7.53
N GLY A 76 14.81 -13.40 -6.91
CA GLY A 76 13.39 -13.75 -6.93
C GLY A 76 12.55 -13.02 -5.88
N LYS A 77 11.44 -13.67 -5.50
CA LYS A 77 10.43 -13.16 -4.58
C LYS A 77 10.32 -14.04 -3.35
N VAL A 78 10.43 -13.46 -2.16
CA VAL A 78 10.34 -14.18 -0.88
C VAL A 78 8.88 -14.27 -0.45
N VAL A 79 8.39 -15.46 -0.13
CA VAL A 79 7.05 -15.68 0.41
C VAL A 79 6.99 -15.10 1.83
N ILE A 80 6.14 -14.09 2.04
CA ILE A 80 5.94 -13.43 3.36
C ILE A 80 4.64 -13.86 4.03
N GLY A 81 3.72 -14.48 3.29
CA GLY A 81 2.46 -15.00 3.78
C GLY A 81 1.71 -15.76 2.69
N VAL A 82 0.95 -16.76 3.08
CA VAL A 82 0.00 -17.48 2.23
C VAL A 82 -1.31 -17.59 3.01
N ASP A 83 -2.44 -17.56 2.31
CA ASP A 83 -3.74 -17.82 2.94
C ASP A 83 -3.80 -19.28 3.44
N TYR A 84 -4.07 -19.46 4.74
CA TYR A 84 -3.90 -20.74 5.43
C TYR A 84 -5.00 -21.75 5.11
N ASP A 85 -6.17 -21.29 4.64
CA ASP A 85 -7.31 -22.16 4.34
C ASP A 85 -7.20 -22.84 2.96
N LEU A 86 -6.11 -22.57 2.22
CA LEU A 86 -5.96 -22.97 0.82
C LEU A 86 -4.83 -24.00 0.62
N PRO A 87 -4.96 -24.90 -0.37
CA PRO A 87 -3.98 -25.98 -0.60
C PRO A 87 -2.54 -25.50 -0.80
N LEU A 88 -2.36 -24.27 -1.28
CA LEU A 88 -1.04 -23.72 -1.58
C LEU A 88 -0.20 -23.49 -0.31
N ALA A 89 -0.83 -23.31 0.85
CA ALA A 89 -0.14 -23.06 2.13
C ALA A 89 0.78 -24.22 2.55
N THR A 90 0.43 -25.47 2.24
CA THR A 90 1.24 -26.64 2.60
C THR A 90 2.45 -26.82 1.69
N HIS A 91 2.44 -26.21 0.50
CA HIS A 91 3.50 -26.37 -0.51
C HIS A 91 4.42 -25.15 -0.63
N LEU A 92 3.96 -23.96 -0.22
CA LEU A 92 4.72 -22.70 -0.22
C LEU A 92 4.81 -22.10 1.20
N PRO A 93 5.63 -22.67 2.10
CA PRO A 93 5.80 -22.12 3.44
C PRO A 93 6.47 -20.73 3.39
N VAL A 94 6.14 -19.89 4.38
CA VAL A 94 6.74 -18.56 4.56
C VAL A 94 8.26 -18.67 4.65
N GLY A 95 8.95 -17.78 3.92
CA GLY A 95 10.40 -17.73 3.82
C GLY A 95 11.00 -18.48 2.62
N THR A 96 10.18 -19.23 1.88
CA THR A 96 10.55 -19.80 0.58
C THR A 96 10.86 -18.69 -0.43
N LEU A 97 11.90 -18.88 -1.25
CA LEU A 97 12.24 -17.95 -2.33
C LEU A 97 11.73 -18.51 -3.65
N ILE A 98 10.80 -17.81 -4.31
CA ILE A 98 10.31 -18.15 -5.64
C ILE A 98 11.25 -17.50 -6.65
N THR A 99 11.91 -18.31 -7.47
CA THR A 99 12.89 -17.85 -8.45
C THR A 99 12.28 -17.68 -9.83
N GLU A 100 11.39 -18.58 -10.23
CA GLU A 100 10.76 -18.59 -11.54
C GLU A 100 9.32 -19.10 -11.45
N ILE A 101 8.46 -18.60 -12.35
CA ILE A 101 7.13 -19.15 -12.58
C ILE A 101 7.01 -19.46 -14.08
N ASP A 102 6.69 -20.71 -14.39
CA ASP A 102 6.88 -21.35 -15.69
C ASP A 102 8.31 -21.16 -16.19
N ASP A 103 8.51 -20.28 -17.16
CA ASP A 103 9.81 -19.93 -17.74
C ASP A 103 10.13 -18.42 -17.55
N PHE A 104 9.40 -17.75 -16.65
CA PHE A 104 9.55 -16.32 -16.36
C PHE A 104 10.26 -16.09 -15.03
N SER A 105 11.35 -15.32 -15.06
CA SER A 105 12.14 -15.01 -13.87
C SER A 105 11.41 -14.05 -12.94
N MET A 106 11.46 -14.35 -11.64
CA MET A 106 10.93 -13.49 -10.57
C MET A 106 11.96 -12.46 -10.07
N ALA A 107 13.16 -12.43 -10.66
CA ALA A 107 14.16 -11.42 -10.32
C ALA A 107 13.69 -10.02 -10.75
N ALA A 108 13.93 -9.03 -9.89
CA ALA A 108 13.46 -7.68 -10.08
C ALA A 108 14.02 -7.05 -11.37
N THR A 109 13.12 -6.49 -12.17
CA THR A 109 13.47 -5.66 -13.33
C THR A 109 13.25 -4.18 -12.97
N SER A 110 13.89 -3.27 -13.70
CA SER A 110 13.92 -1.84 -13.36
C SER A 110 12.61 -1.09 -13.61
N LEU A 111 11.62 -1.71 -14.26
CA LEU A 111 10.43 -1.01 -14.76
C LEU A 111 9.13 -1.47 -14.09
N ASP A 112 8.92 -2.78 -13.92
CA ASP A 112 7.69 -3.35 -13.35
C ASP A 112 7.99 -4.51 -12.38
N ASP A 113 7.11 -4.72 -11.39
CA ASP A 113 7.20 -5.89 -10.51
C ASP A 113 6.90 -7.17 -11.33
N PRO A 114 7.89 -8.08 -11.48
CA PRO A 114 7.70 -9.30 -12.26
C PRO A 114 6.56 -10.19 -11.75
N TRP A 115 6.26 -10.12 -10.44
CA TRP A 115 5.17 -10.86 -9.83
C TRP A 115 3.80 -10.42 -10.36
N ASP A 116 3.54 -9.11 -10.30
CA ASP A 116 2.28 -8.53 -10.78
C ASP A 116 2.17 -8.65 -12.29
N HIS A 117 3.25 -8.35 -13.01
CA HIS A 117 3.27 -8.37 -14.47
C HIS A 117 2.94 -9.76 -15.03
N TYR A 118 3.52 -10.83 -14.47
CA TYR A 118 3.32 -12.18 -15.02
C TYR A 118 2.00 -12.83 -14.60
N LEU A 119 1.59 -12.66 -13.34
CA LEU A 119 0.39 -13.33 -12.83
C LEU A 119 -0.91 -12.65 -13.26
N LEU A 120 -0.88 -11.33 -13.53
CA LEU A 120 -2.05 -10.58 -14.00
C LEU A 120 -2.09 -10.42 -15.54
N SER A 121 -1.03 -10.82 -16.26
CA SER A 121 -1.04 -10.79 -17.72
C SER A 121 -1.76 -12.00 -18.32
N PRO A 122 -2.46 -11.80 -19.46
CA PRO A 122 -3.13 -12.89 -20.16
C PRO A 122 -2.13 -13.97 -20.57
N PHE A 123 -2.58 -15.21 -20.57
CA PHE A 123 -1.75 -16.34 -20.95
C PHE A 123 -1.24 -16.21 -22.40
N SER A 124 0.08 -16.13 -22.58
CA SER A 124 0.76 -15.98 -23.87
C SER A 124 1.22 -17.30 -24.50
N GLY A 125 0.94 -18.44 -23.87
CA GLY A 125 1.50 -19.74 -24.27
C GLY A 125 2.81 -20.07 -23.55
N TYR A 126 3.15 -21.36 -23.51
CA TYR A 126 4.43 -21.84 -22.98
C TYR A 126 5.55 -21.60 -24.00
N LEU A 127 6.67 -21.05 -23.55
CA LEU A 127 7.83 -20.76 -24.40
C LEU A 127 8.44 -22.06 -24.95
N GLN A 128 8.67 -23.03 -24.07
CA GLN A 128 9.22 -24.34 -24.40
C GLN A 128 8.29 -25.47 -23.92
N GLY A 129 8.29 -26.59 -24.65
CA GLY A 129 7.65 -27.83 -24.22
C GLY A 129 8.62 -28.77 -23.49
N TRP A 130 8.16 -29.99 -23.25
CA TRP A 130 8.92 -31.08 -22.64
C TRP A 130 8.93 -32.30 -23.56
N CYS A 131 10.07 -32.98 -23.65
CA CYS A 131 10.16 -34.25 -24.36
C CYS A 131 9.58 -35.37 -23.50
N ALA A 132 8.32 -35.74 -23.74
CA ALA A 132 7.70 -36.88 -23.08
C ALA A 132 7.97 -38.16 -23.88
N SER A 133 8.43 -39.24 -23.24
CA SER A 133 8.56 -40.55 -23.88
C SER A 133 7.21 -41.24 -24.04
N GLU A 134 7.11 -42.13 -25.04
CA GLU A 134 5.91 -42.94 -25.28
C GLU A 134 5.46 -43.74 -24.03
N SER A 135 6.40 -44.10 -23.14
CA SER A 135 6.10 -44.82 -21.89
C SER A 135 5.31 -43.99 -20.86
N LEU A 136 5.43 -42.67 -20.90
CA LEU A 136 4.67 -41.75 -20.03
C LEU A 136 3.34 -41.36 -20.68
N GLN A 137 3.21 -41.58 -21.99
CA GLN A 137 2.09 -41.15 -22.79
C GLN A 137 1.00 -42.21 -22.83
N ASN A 138 -0.09 -41.96 -22.10
CA ASN A 138 -1.35 -42.63 -22.41
C ASN A 138 -2.01 -41.85 -23.55
N LYS A 139 -1.90 -42.36 -24.77
CA LYS A 139 -2.52 -41.72 -25.95
C LYS A 139 -4.04 -41.71 -25.76
N ALA A 140 -4.61 -40.52 -25.63
CA ALA A 140 -6.04 -40.36 -25.42
C ALA A 140 -6.79 -40.86 -26.66
N SER A 141 -7.56 -41.94 -26.51
CA SER A 141 -8.29 -42.60 -27.61
C SER A 141 -9.66 -41.94 -27.85
N ALA A 142 -9.73 -40.62 -28.03
CA ALA A 142 -10.97 -39.88 -28.31
C ALA A 142 -10.70 -38.39 -28.63
N PRO A 143 -11.63 -37.67 -29.31
CA PRO A 143 -11.48 -36.24 -29.62
C PRO A 143 -11.46 -35.30 -28.39
N SER A 144 -11.55 -35.83 -27.16
CA SER A 144 -11.51 -35.05 -25.94
C SER A 144 -10.67 -35.75 -24.88
N CYS A 145 -9.43 -35.30 -24.67
CA CYS A 145 -8.74 -35.60 -23.43
C CYS A 145 -9.52 -34.99 -22.24
N ALA A 146 -9.76 -35.80 -21.20
CA ALA A 146 -10.48 -35.41 -20.00
C ALA A 146 -9.51 -35.28 -18.82
N SER A 147 -9.49 -34.13 -18.15
CA SER A 147 -8.65 -33.87 -16.99
C SER A 147 -9.20 -34.59 -15.75
N ILE A 148 -8.98 -35.89 -15.63
CA ILE A 148 -9.52 -36.71 -14.54
C ILE A 148 -8.47 -36.88 -13.43
N GLY A 149 -8.80 -36.43 -12.22
CA GLY A 149 -7.93 -36.58 -11.05
C GLY A 149 -6.59 -35.86 -11.22
N ALA A 150 -5.50 -36.64 -11.11
CA ALA A 150 -4.12 -36.15 -11.21
C ALA A 150 -3.65 -35.90 -12.65
N TYR A 151 -4.35 -36.43 -13.66
CA TYR A 151 -3.94 -36.28 -15.05
C TYR A 151 -4.45 -34.96 -15.67
N SER A 152 -3.68 -34.47 -16.63
CA SER A 152 -4.01 -33.31 -17.45
C SER A 152 -3.71 -33.54 -18.92
N CYS A 153 -4.33 -32.72 -19.74
CA CYS A 153 -4.23 -32.81 -21.19
C CYS A 153 -3.05 -32.03 -21.72
N PHE A 154 -2.16 -32.74 -22.40
CA PHE A 154 -1.04 -32.16 -23.12
C PHE A 154 -1.27 -32.33 -24.62
N ILE A 155 -0.74 -31.41 -25.41
CA ILE A 155 -0.80 -31.44 -26.87
C ILE A 155 0.61 -31.42 -27.44
N SER A 156 0.80 -32.01 -28.61
CA SER A 156 2.05 -31.87 -29.35
C SER A 156 2.24 -30.42 -29.81
N LYS A 157 3.44 -29.88 -29.64
CA LYS A 157 3.78 -28.54 -30.15
C LYS A 157 3.82 -28.49 -31.69
N ALA A 158 3.96 -29.65 -32.34
CA ALA A 158 3.95 -29.78 -33.80
C ALA A 158 2.53 -29.92 -34.39
N ASP A 159 1.63 -30.62 -33.69
CA ASP A 159 0.25 -30.83 -34.10
C ASP A 159 -0.69 -30.82 -32.88
N GLU A 160 -1.50 -29.76 -32.74
CA GLU A 160 -2.44 -29.62 -31.62
C GLU A 160 -3.54 -30.73 -31.63
N ALA A 161 -3.73 -31.46 -32.74
CA ALA A 161 -4.64 -32.59 -32.81
C ALA A 161 -4.12 -33.82 -32.05
N GLU A 162 -2.80 -33.94 -31.85
CA GLU A 162 -2.21 -35.00 -31.04
C GLU A 162 -2.29 -34.66 -29.55
N GLN A 163 -3.18 -35.35 -28.84
CA GLN A 163 -3.40 -35.16 -27.41
C GLN A 163 -2.90 -36.35 -26.59
N TYR A 164 -2.34 -36.03 -25.43
CA TYR A 164 -1.76 -36.97 -24.48
C TYR A 164 -2.34 -36.73 -23.09
N GLU A 165 -2.69 -37.80 -22.39
CA GLU A 165 -3.07 -37.75 -20.97
C GLU A 165 -1.82 -38.06 -20.14
N LEU A 166 -1.30 -37.04 -19.46
CA LEU A 166 -0.03 -37.11 -18.72
C LEU A 166 -0.24 -36.59 -17.30
N ASP A 167 0.56 -37.10 -16.36
CA ASP A 167 0.66 -36.53 -15.02
C ASP A 167 1.53 -35.26 -15.06
N PRO A 168 1.00 -34.06 -14.74
CA PRO A 168 1.79 -32.83 -14.69
C PRO A 168 3.00 -32.89 -13.77
N ILE A 169 2.93 -33.67 -12.70
CA ILE A 169 4.02 -33.78 -11.73
C ILE A 169 5.22 -34.45 -12.41
N ASP A 170 5.03 -35.56 -13.11
CA ASP A 170 6.10 -36.27 -13.84
C ASP A 170 6.72 -35.38 -14.93
N ILE A 171 5.91 -34.54 -15.58
CA ILE A 171 6.39 -33.66 -16.65
C ILE A 171 7.19 -32.47 -16.10
N PHE A 172 6.70 -31.80 -15.05
CA PHE A 172 7.31 -30.57 -14.55
C PHE A 172 8.42 -30.78 -13.52
N THR A 173 8.35 -31.87 -12.75
CA THR A 173 9.35 -32.22 -11.74
C THR A 173 10.34 -33.27 -12.25
N GLY A 174 10.00 -33.98 -13.34
CA GLY A 174 10.89 -34.95 -13.96
C GLY A 174 12.08 -34.27 -14.65
N ASN A 175 13.20 -34.98 -14.73
CA ASN A 175 14.40 -34.56 -15.47
C ASN A 175 14.22 -34.72 -16.99
N LEU A 176 13.13 -34.18 -17.54
CA LEU A 176 12.83 -34.21 -18.97
C LEU A 176 13.51 -33.05 -19.69
N ALA A 177 14.05 -33.32 -20.87
CA ALA A 177 14.63 -32.27 -21.72
C ALA A 177 13.53 -31.31 -22.21
N ARG A 178 13.84 -30.01 -22.22
CA ARG A 178 12.98 -28.99 -22.83
C ARG A 178 13.14 -28.99 -24.35
N CYS A 179 12.08 -28.62 -25.06
CA CYS A 179 12.05 -28.65 -26.52
C CYS A 179 11.25 -27.49 -27.13
N ASN A 180 11.64 -27.07 -28.33
CA ASN A 180 10.84 -26.19 -29.19
C ASN A 180 10.13 -26.93 -30.31
N SER A 181 10.64 -28.10 -30.68
CA SER A 181 10.13 -28.97 -31.73
C SER A 181 10.30 -30.44 -31.34
N SER A 182 9.43 -31.32 -31.83
CA SER A 182 9.54 -32.77 -31.62
C SER A 182 10.83 -33.39 -32.18
N THR A 183 11.51 -32.71 -33.12
CA THR A 183 12.81 -33.15 -33.67
C THR A 183 13.97 -33.02 -32.69
N GLU A 184 13.82 -32.21 -31.63
CA GLU A 184 14.83 -32.05 -30.58
C GLU A 184 14.75 -33.19 -29.54
N CYS A 185 13.65 -33.95 -29.58
CA CYS A 185 13.42 -35.10 -28.71
C CYS A 185 14.02 -36.37 -29.34
N ALA A 186 14.20 -37.41 -28.52
CA ALA A 186 14.64 -38.72 -29.00
C ALA A 186 13.59 -39.35 -29.92
N SER A 187 13.97 -40.38 -30.69
CA SER A 187 13.10 -40.99 -31.73
C SER A 187 11.78 -41.60 -31.23
N SER A 188 11.60 -41.76 -29.92
CA SER A 188 10.37 -42.24 -29.26
C SER A 188 9.79 -41.24 -28.25
N SER A 189 10.13 -39.95 -28.38
CA SER A 189 9.56 -38.88 -27.57
C SER A 189 9.01 -37.73 -28.42
N SER A 190 7.93 -37.14 -27.93
CA SER A 190 7.24 -36.03 -28.58
C SER A 190 7.37 -34.77 -27.72
N CYS A 191 7.47 -33.61 -28.37
CA CYS A 191 7.51 -32.34 -27.67
C CYS A 191 6.10 -31.92 -27.28
N VAL A 192 5.78 -31.98 -25.98
CA VAL A 192 4.44 -31.73 -25.46
C VAL A 192 4.36 -30.45 -24.64
N VAL A 193 3.21 -29.79 -24.68
CA VAL A 193 2.85 -28.62 -23.86
C VAL A 193 1.46 -28.82 -23.27
N PRO A 194 1.15 -28.28 -22.07
CA PRO A 194 -0.21 -28.31 -21.56
C PRO A 194 -1.20 -27.63 -22.51
N ARG A 195 -2.39 -28.22 -22.65
CA ARG A 195 -3.50 -27.59 -23.37
C ARG A 195 -3.94 -26.32 -22.63
N ARG A 196 -4.35 -25.29 -23.37
CA ARG A 196 -4.62 -23.94 -22.82
C ARG A 196 -5.68 -23.90 -21.70
N ASP A 197 -6.59 -24.86 -21.69
CA ASP A 197 -7.68 -24.97 -20.71
C ASP A 197 -7.26 -25.67 -19.39
N GLN A 198 -6.07 -26.27 -19.33
CA GLN A 198 -5.61 -26.99 -18.14
C GLN A 198 -5.15 -26.07 -17.01
N GLN A 199 -4.81 -24.83 -17.33
CA GLN A 199 -4.33 -23.81 -16.39
C GLN A 199 -3.28 -24.38 -15.42
N LEU A 200 -2.20 -24.94 -15.99
CA LEU A 200 -1.10 -25.50 -15.21
C LEU A 200 0.02 -24.48 -15.08
N VAL A 201 0.50 -24.28 -13.87
CA VAL A 201 1.58 -23.34 -13.56
C VAL A 201 2.67 -24.07 -12.79
N ARG A 202 3.90 -23.93 -13.24
CA ARG A 202 5.09 -24.49 -12.59
C ARG A 202 5.78 -23.41 -11.77
N ILE A 203 5.89 -23.57 -10.46
CA ILE A 203 6.53 -22.60 -9.57
C ILE A 203 7.86 -23.19 -9.10
N SER A 204 8.97 -22.62 -9.56
CA SER A 204 10.32 -23.02 -9.15
C SER A 204 10.71 -22.29 -7.87
N VAL A 205 11.10 -23.04 -6.84
CA VAL A 205 11.37 -22.49 -5.51
C VAL A 205 12.67 -22.98 -4.90
N LEU A 206 13.25 -22.14 -4.05
CA LEU A 206 14.35 -22.47 -3.15
C LEU A 206 13.81 -22.53 -1.72
N ARG A 207 13.65 -23.76 -1.22
CA ARG A 207 13.33 -24.02 0.19
C ARG A 207 14.56 -23.84 1.05
N ASN A 208 14.37 -23.39 2.30
CA ASN A 208 15.47 -23.12 3.24
C ASN A 208 16.58 -22.23 2.62
N TYR A 209 16.18 -21.28 1.78
CA TYR A 209 17.09 -20.35 1.15
C TYR A 209 18.10 -19.83 2.19
N GLY A 210 19.40 -19.74 1.87
CA GLY A 210 20.49 -19.21 2.72
C GLY A 210 21.01 -20.05 3.89
N SER A 211 20.49 -21.26 4.15
CA SER A 211 21.22 -22.27 4.94
C SER A 211 21.67 -23.40 4.01
N THR A 212 20.73 -24.27 3.64
CA THR A 212 20.90 -25.34 2.67
C THR A 212 19.75 -25.22 1.69
N SER A 213 19.93 -24.36 0.69
CA SER A 213 18.91 -24.11 -0.33
C SER A 213 18.62 -25.41 -1.07
N ILE A 214 17.37 -25.86 -1.03
CA ILE A 214 16.90 -27.04 -1.77
C ILE A 214 16.00 -26.53 -2.89
N GLU A 215 16.40 -26.84 -4.13
CA GLU A 215 15.57 -26.61 -5.31
C GLU A 215 14.40 -27.56 -5.28
N ASP A 216 13.20 -27.01 -5.47
CA ASP A 216 11.97 -27.78 -5.57
C ASP A 216 11.02 -27.10 -6.56
N THR A 217 10.08 -27.87 -7.09
CA THR A 217 9.10 -27.41 -8.06
C THR A 217 7.71 -27.71 -7.54
N VAL A 218 6.90 -26.66 -7.40
CA VAL A 218 5.49 -26.77 -7.03
C VAL A 218 4.65 -26.65 -8.29
N VAL A 219 3.78 -27.63 -8.53
CA VAL A 219 2.84 -27.61 -9.65
C VAL A 219 1.48 -27.14 -9.15
N TRP A 220 0.99 -26.06 -9.75
CA TRP A 220 -0.33 -25.50 -9.47
C TRP A 220 -1.29 -25.79 -10.62
N LYS A 221 -2.52 -26.18 -10.27
CA LYS A 221 -3.62 -26.43 -11.22
C LYS A 221 -4.74 -25.43 -10.92
N GLY A 222 -4.77 -24.37 -11.70
CA GLY A 222 -5.69 -23.26 -11.53
C GLY A 222 -5.18 -21.98 -12.21
N PRO A 223 -6.03 -20.94 -12.31
CA PRO A 223 -5.65 -19.66 -12.90
C PRO A 223 -4.48 -19.01 -12.15
N LYS A 224 -3.68 -18.21 -12.88
CA LYS A 224 -2.49 -17.53 -12.32
C LYS A 224 -2.88 -16.45 -11.31
N GLU A 225 -4.04 -15.85 -11.52
CA GLU A 225 -4.61 -14.80 -10.69
C GLU A 225 -4.88 -15.31 -9.25
N GLU A 226 -5.25 -16.58 -9.09
CA GLU A 226 -5.43 -17.19 -7.76
C GLU A 226 -4.10 -17.25 -6.98
N ILE A 227 -2.97 -17.52 -7.65
CA ILE A 227 -1.66 -17.49 -6.99
C ILE A 227 -1.36 -16.06 -6.49
N TRP A 228 -1.69 -15.05 -7.29
CA TRP A 228 -1.48 -13.65 -6.94
C TRP A 228 -2.32 -13.21 -5.73
N GLU A 229 -3.58 -13.66 -5.65
CA GLU A 229 -4.47 -13.34 -4.54
C GLU A 229 -4.04 -14.03 -3.23
N GLN A 230 -3.58 -15.27 -3.33
CA GLN A 230 -3.35 -16.14 -2.16
C GLN A 230 -1.94 -16.02 -1.59
N VAL A 231 -0.94 -15.67 -2.42
CA VAL A 231 0.47 -15.61 -2.01
C VAL A 231 0.94 -14.18 -1.90
N GLN A 232 1.33 -13.80 -0.69
CA GLN A 232 1.97 -12.53 -0.42
C GLN A 232 3.48 -12.69 -0.55
N VAL A 233 4.10 -11.86 -1.39
CA VAL A 233 5.54 -11.85 -1.62
C VAL A 233 6.20 -10.55 -1.21
N GLY A 234 7.54 -10.58 -1.08
CA GLY A 234 8.37 -9.41 -0.87
C GLY A 234 9.80 -9.62 -1.36
N ASN A 235 10.59 -8.54 -1.41
CA ASN A 235 11.98 -8.59 -1.89
C ASN A 235 12.98 -8.80 -0.75
N LEU A 236 12.55 -8.61 0.50
CA LEU A 236 13.43 -8.61 1.66
C LEU A 236 13.29 -9.90 2.44
N ARG A 237 14.43 -10.47 2.81
CA ARG A 237 14.50 -11.63 3.68
C ARG A 237 15.13 -11.26 5.02
N PRO A 238 14.55 -11.67 6.17
CA PRO A 238 15.19 -11.53 7.47
C PRO A 238 16.51 -12.30 7.55
N ARG A 239 17.54 -11.66 8.12
CA ARG A 239 18.84 -12.30 8.44
C ARG A 239 18.78 -13.15 9.70
N PHE A 240 17.86 -12.83 10.60
CA PHE A 240 17.69 -13.50 11.89
C PHE A 240 16.34 -14.19 11.98
N PRO A 241 16.25 -15.40 12.55
CA PRO A 241 15.01 -16.20 12.56
C PRO A 241 13.90 -15.61 13.45
N PHE A 242 14.24 -14.77 14.42
CA PHE A 242 13.26 -14.11 15.29
C PHE A 242 12.59 -12.89 14.63
N VAL A 243 13.11 -12.42 13.50
CA VAL A 243 12.58 -11.26 12.79
C VAL A 243 11.50 -11.70 11.81
N SER A 244 10.32 -11.11 11.90
CA SER A 244 9.18 -11.44 11.04
C SER A 244 9.38 -10.95 9.60
N TYR A 245 9.01 -11.80 8.63
CA TYR A 245 8.98 -11.48 7.20
C TYR A 245 8.02 -10.33 6.84
N LYS A 246 6.98 -10.10 7.65
CA LYS A 246 5.98 -9.04 7.41
C LYS A 246 6.40 -7.67 7.94
N LEU A 247 7.48 -7.61 8.73
CA LEU A 247 7.90 -6.38 9.43
C LEU A 247 8.17 -5.20 8.49
N PRO A 248 8.85 -5.34 7.33
CA PRO A 248 9.06 -4.22 6.41
C PRO A 248 7.75 -3.61 5.91
N ARG A 249 6.78 -4.46 5.54
CA ARG A 249 5.45 -4.02 5.08
C ARG A 249 4.68 -3.33 6.19
N LEU A 250 4.71 -3.88 7.40
CA LEU A 250 4.04 -3.29 8.56
C LEU A 250 4.67 -1.94 8.95
N ALA A 251 5.99 -1.84 8.94
CA ALA A 251 6.70 -0.59 9.23
C ALA A 251 6.37 0.47 8.18
N SER A 252 6.40 0.12 6.89
CA SER A 252 6.02 1.02 5.80
C SER A 252 4.59 1.54 5.98
N ALA A 253 3.62 0.63 6.20
CA ALA A 253 2.23 0.99 6.46
C ALA A 253 2.09 1.89 7.69
N PHE A 254 2.76 1.55 8.81
CA PHE A 254 2.75 2.36 10.03
C PHE A 254 3.22 3.79 9.77
N PHE A 255 4.37 3.98 9.10
CA PHE A 255 4.86 5.32 8.77
C PHE A 255 3.94 6.06 7.81
N GLU A 256 3.33 5.37 6.84
CA GLU A 256 2.35 5.96 5.92
C GLU A 256 1.12 6.47 6.67
N TYR A 257 0.52 5.64 7.53
CA TYR A 257 -0.61 6.02 8.36
C TYR A 257 -0.27 7.13 9.35
N MET A 258 0.93 7.12 9.95
CA MET A 258 1.38 8.19 10.83
C MET A 258 1.49 9.53 10.09
N LYS A 259 2.00 9.54 8.84
CA LYS A 259 2.04 10.76 8.00
C LYS A 259 0.62 11.26 7.72
N ILE A 260 -0.27 10.39 7.24
CA ILE A 260 -1.65 10.75 6.91
C ILE A 260 -2.38 11.27 8.15
N ALA A 261 -2.28 10.57 9.28
CA ALA A 261 -2.92 10.98 10.52
C ALA A 261 -2.46 12.37 11.00
N ASN A 262 -1.16 12.65 10.97
CA ASN A 262 -0.63 13.95 11.38
C ASN A 262 -1.02 15.07 10.40
N LEU A 263 -1.04 14.78 9.10
CA LEU A 263 -1.54 15.73 8.10
C LEU A 263 -3.03 16.03 8.33
N SER A 264 -3.86 15.00 8.53
CA SER A 264 -5.28 15.16 8.80
C SER A 264 -5.53 15.96 10.07
N LEU A 265 -4.85 15.63 11.18
CA LEU A 265 -4.98 16.36 12.44
C LEU A 265 -4.52 17.82 12.31
N TYR A 266 -3.43 18.08 11.57
CA TYR A 266 -2.98 19.44 11.29
C TYR A 266 -4.05 20.25 10.52
N LEU A 267 -4.57 19.70 9.43
CA LEU A 267 -5.54 20.40 8.58
C LEU A 267 -6.88 20.60 9.27
N VAL A 268 -7.41 19.56 9.93
CA VAL A 268 -8.68 19.64 10.64
C VAL A 268 -8.58 20.65 11.78
N ASN A 269 -7.55 20.58 12.63
CA ASN A 269 -7.41 21.51 13.75
C ASN A 269 -7.20 22.97 13.30
N MET A 270 -6.72 23.21 12.07
CA MET A 270 -6.59 24.55 11.49
C MET A 270 -7.87 25.08 10.82
N LEU A 271 -8.94 24.29 10.73
CA LEU A 271 -10.22 24.78 10.19
C LEU A 271 -10.80 25.87 11.10
N PRO A 272 -11.35 26.97 10.55
CA PRO A 272 -11.87 28.11 11.31
C PRO A 272 -13.26 27.83 11.94
N ILE A 273 -13.47 26.64 12.50
CA ILE A 273 -14.72 26.19 13.11
C ILE A 273 -14.66 26.41 14.62
N ALA A 274 -15.72 26.92 15.23
CA ALA A 274 -15.74 27.32 16.65
C ALA A 274 -15.28 26.24 17.64
N ALA A 275 -15.44 24.95 17.30
CA ALA A 275 -15.02 23.82 18.11
C ALA A 275 -13.53 23.43 17.96
N LEU A 276 -12.79 24.05 17.03
CA LEU A 276 -11.42 23.70 16.66
C LEU A 276 -10.45 24.87 16.90
N ASP A 277 -9.17 24.55 17.04
CA ASP A 277 -8.09 25.51 17.35
C ASP A 277 -7.95 26.60 16.27
N GLY A 278 -8.34 26.30 15.02
CA GLY A 278 -8.28 27.21 13.89
C GLY A 278 -9.16 28.44 14.06
N HIS A 279 -10.30 28.33 14.76
CA HIS A 279 -11.16 29.49 15.04
C HIS A 279 -10.48 30.51 15.95
N GLN A 280 -9.87 30.04 17.04
CA GLN A 280 -9.14 30.89 17.98
C GLN A 280 -7.85 31.44 17.36
N SER A 281 -7.20 30.66 16.50
CA SER A 281 -6.03 31.08 15.72
C SER A 281 -6.39 32.20 14.73
N LEU A 282 -7.49 32.05 14.00
CA LEU A 282 -8.00 33.07 13.08
C LEU A 282 -8.38 34.35 13.84
N ALA A 283 -9.06 34.24 14.97
CA ALA A 283 -9.42 35.39 15.80
C ALA A 283 -8.18 36.16 16.30
N ALA A 284 -7.15 35.45 16.75
CA ALA A 284 -5.87 36.06 17.14
C ALA A 284 -5.13 36.71 15.96
N LEU A 285 -5.14 36.09 14.77
CA LEU A 285 -4.56 36.65 13.55
C LEU A 285 -5.28 37.92 13.11
N LEU A 286 -6.61 37.91 13.06
CA LEU A 286 -7.40 39.10 12.71
C LEU A 286 -7.12 40.26 13.68
N GLN A 287 -7.00 39.99 14.98
CA GLN A 287 -6.62 41.01 15.96
C GLN A 287 -5.20 41.55 15.73
N LEU A 288 -4.24 40.71 15.29
CA LEU A 288 -2.89 41.18 14.96
C LEU A 288 -2.87 42.04 13.69
N PHE A 289 -3.59 41.64 12.65
CA PHE A 289 -3.59 42.35 11.38
C PHE A 289 -4.34 43.68 11.48
N TYR A 290 -5.53 43.69 12.07
CA TYR A 290 -6.32 44.92 12.21
C TYR A 290 -5.84 45.79 13.39
N GLY A 291 -5.28 45.21 14.45
CA GLY A 291 -4.73 45.96 15.58
C GLY A 291 -3.43 46.72 15.24
N ARG A 292 -2.57 46.17 14.39
CA ARG A 292 -1.35 46.89 13.93
C ARG A 292 -1.62 48.04 12.97
N VAL A 293 -2.74 48.03 12.25
CA VAL A 293 -3.12 49.13 11.36
C VAL A 293 -3.40 50.42 12.16
N SER A 294 -3.76 50.31 13.45
CA SER A 294 -4.03 51.47 14.29
C SER A 294 -2.79 52.11 14.94
N GLU A 295 -1.67 51.39 15.11
CA GLU A 295 -0.44 51.95 15.72
C GLU A 295 0.51 52.61 14.70
N GLY A 296 0.24 52.49 13.39
CA GLY A 296 1.08 53.05 12.31
C GLY A 296 0.76 54.49 11.90
N VAL A 297 -0.19 55.15 12.56
CA VAL A 297 -0.57 56.55 12.27
C VAL A 297 -0.64 57.33 13.59
N GLU A 298 0.50 57.47 14.26
CA GLU A 298 0.67 58.51 15.28
C GLU A 298 0.96 59.84 14.59
N SER A 299 -0.09 60.63 14.38
CA SER A 299 0.01 62.08 14.51
C SER A 299 -1.23 62.61 15.23
N ILE A 300 -1.01 62.92 16.51
CA ILE A 300 -1.63 64.00 17.30
C ILE A 300 -3.09 63.78 17.73
N ASP A 301 -3.25 63.87 19.06
CA ASP A 301 -4.47 63.83 19.84
C ASP A 301 -5.61 64.72 19.35
N LEU A 302 -6.80 64.10 19.25
CA LEU A 302 -8.12 64.69 19.52
C LEU A 302 -9.04 63.53 19.96
N GLU A 303 -9.03 63.32 21.27
CA GLU A 303 -9.41 62.11 21.99
C GLU A 303 -10.93 61.81 22.16
N ALA A 304 -11.16 60.56 22.51
CA ALA A 304 -12.24 60.01 23.35
C ALA A 304 -13.56 59.57 22.71
N LEU A 305 -14.21 60.32 21.81
CA LEU A 305 -15.52 59.90 21.26
C LEU A 305 -15.40 59.03 19.99
N ASN A 306 -14.40 59.30 19.15
CA ASN A 306 -14.21 58.55 17.91
C ASN A 306 -13.55 57.19 18.14
N ASN A 307 -12.77 57.03 19.21
CA ASN A 307 -12.14 55.76 19.57
C ASN A 307 -13.16 54.69 19.93
N SER A 308 -14.25 55.02 20.63
CA SER A 308 -15.35 54.07 20.88
C SER A 308 -16.03 53.58 19.60
N ALA A 309 -16.25 54.46 18.63
CA ALA A 309 -16.86 54.10 17.35
C ALA A 309 -15.90 53.31 16.43
N ARG A 310 -14.61 53.66 16.42
CA ARG A 310 -13.58 52.99 15.61
C ARG A 310 -13.20 51.61 16.17
N VAL A 311 -13.01 51.50 17.48
CA VAL A 311 -12.81 50.22 18.19
C VAL A 311 -14.05 49.33 18.05
N SER A 312 -15.26 49.89 18.16
CA SER A 312 -16.50 49.13 17.93
C SER A 312 -16.64 48.69 16.46
N ARG A 313 -16.23 49.51 15.49
CA ARG A 313 -16.33 49.19 14.06
C ARG A 313 -15.28 48.15 13.63
N GLU A 314 -14.06 48.22 14.14
CA GLU A 314 -13.03 47.19 13.94
C GLU A 314 -13.42 45.86 14.60
N GLY A 315 -13.98 45.90 15.81
CA GLY A 315 -14.54 44.71 16.46
C GLY A 315 -15.67 44.08 15.66
N ASN A 316 -16.55 44.89 15.06
CA ASN A 316 -17.65 44.41 14.23
C ASN A 316 -17.16 43.80 12.90
N VAL A 317 -16.17 44.41 12.23
CA VAL A 317 -15.57 43.88 10.99
C VAL A 317 -14.81 42.58 11.26
N GLN A 318 -14.06 42.49 12.36
CA GLN A 318 -13.36 41.26 12.76
C GLN A 318 -14.35 40.12 13.05
N ARG A 319 -15.43 40.41 13.79
CA ARG A 319 -16.49 39.41 14.06
C ARG A 319 -17.21 38.98 12.78
N ALA A 320 -17.54 39.92 11.89
CA ALA A 320 -18.19 39.61 10.62
C ALA A 320 -17.28 38.75 9.72
N CYS A 321 -15.98 39.06 9.64
CA CYS A 321 -15.01 38.29 8.87
C CYS A 321 -14.81 36.87 9.45
N GLY A 322 -14.64 36.74 10.76
CA GLY A 322 -14.50 35.44 11.42
C GLY A 322 -15.74 34.56 11.28
N THR A 323 -16.94 35.13 11.43
CA THR A 323 -18.21 34.40 11.25
C THR A 323 -18.45 34.00 9.79
N PHE A 324 -18.09 34.86 8.83
CA PHE A 324 -18.15 34.53 7.40
C PHE A 324 -17.23 33.37 7.04
N LEU A 325 -15.95 33.42 7.46
CA LEU A 325 -14.98 32.36 7.18
C LEU A 325 -15.35 31.03 7.82
N SER A 326 -15.86 31.05 9.05
CA SER A 326 -16.38 29.85 9.73
C SER A 326 -17.59 29.25 8.99
N SER A 327 -18.55 30.10 8.60
CA SER A 327 -19.75 29.67 7.87
C SER A 327 -19.41 29.10 6.50
N LEU A 328 -18.47 29.74 5.79
CA LEU A 328 -17.96 29.25 4.51
C LEU A 328 -17.27 27.89 4.65
N ALA A 329 -16.45 27.70 5.68
CA ALA A 329 -15.80 26.42 5.95
C ALA A 329 -16.84 25.30 6.22
N LEU A 330 -17.85 25.56 7.04
CA LEU A 330 -18.94 24.61 7.30
C LEU A 330 -19.74 24.30 6.02
N PHE A 331 -20.04 25.30 5.20
CA PHE A 331 -20.74 25.13 3.94
C PHE A 331 -19.94 24.26 2.96
N LEU A 332 -18.64 24.51 2.82
CA LEU A 332 -17.76 23.71 1.96
C LEU A 332 -17.66 22.26 2.44
N ILE A 333 -17.56 22.03 3.75
CA ILE A 333 -17.55 20.67 4.32
C ILE A 333 -18.86 19.94 4.04
N ALA A 334 -20.01 20.61 4.22
CA ALA A 334 -21.32 20.04 3.92
C ALA A 334 -21.47 19.70 2.43
N LEU A 335 -21.00 20.59 1.54
CA LEU A 335 -21.01 20.37 0.10
C LEU A 335 -20.12 19.18 -0.31
N CYS A 336 -18.91 19.08 0.24
CA CYS A 336 -18.02 17.93 0.02
C CYS A 336 -18.66 16.62 0.51
N GLY A 337 -19.32 16.64 1.67
CA GLY A 337 -20.06 15.50 2.20
C GLY A 337 -21.21 15.06 1.28
N LEU A 338 -22.02 16.02 0.81
CA LEU A 338 -23.10 15.76 -0.14
C LEU A 338 -22.59 15.20 -1.47
N LEU A 339 -21.52 15.78 -2.03
CA LEU A 339 -20.87 15.26 -3.24
C LEU A 339 -20.34 13.83 -3.02
N GLY A 340 -19.77 13.55 -1.85
CA GLY A 340 -19.34 12.21 -1.47
C GLY A 340 -20.49 11.21 -1.45
N ILE A 341 -21.63 11.57 -0.83
CA ILE A 341 -22.84 10.73 -0.78
C ILE A 341 -23.40 10.51 -2.18
N ILE A 342 -23.48 11.56 -3.01
CA ILE A 342 -23.97 11.46 -4.40
C ILE A 342 -23.09 10.53 -5.23
N ASN A 343 -21.77 10.64 -5.09
CA ASN A 343 -20.84 9.77 -5.80
C ASN A 343 -20.88 8.33 -5.29
N TRP A 344 -21.08 8.13 -3.98
CA TRP A 344 -21.26 6.80 -3.40
C TRP A 344 -22.56 6.14 -3.90
N ALA A 345 -23.67 6.87 -3.94
CA ALA A 345 -24.96 6.36 -4.42
C ALA A 345 -25.01 6.06 -5.93
N LYS A 346 -23.99 6.48 -6.70
CA LYS A 346 -23.85 6.20 -8.14
C LYS A 346 -23.02 4.95 -8.43
N LYS A 347 -22.34 4.38 -7.44
CA LYS A 347 -21.63 3.09 -7.54
C LYS A 347 -22.52 1.95 -7.10
#